data_AF-A0A2M8P8S3-F1
#
_entry.id   AF-A0A2M8P8S3-F1
#
_cell.length_a   1.000
_cell.length_b   1.000
_cell.length_c   1.000
_cell.angle_alpha   90.00
_cell.angle_beta   90.00
_cell.angle_gamma   90.00
#
_symmetry.space_group_name_H-M   'P 1'
#
loop_
_entity.id
_entity.type
_entity.pdbx_description
1 polymer ?
#
loop_
_entity_poly.entity_id
_entity_poly.type
_entity_poly.pdbx_seq_one_letter_code
_entity_poly.pdbx_strand_id
1 'polypeptide(L)'
;SALEQALRAQTGFWFRAEFYASAAQALAALCGDLPALGIVDGWTLLAAQIRGCASPLLFTEQAEGTRRITGISSQVLTARESNVNSVGDFVGRDFCRVQDGGLADWILPVIAMRSSGFDPFLSFRNVRRV
;
A
#
# COMPACT_ATOMS: atom_id res chain seq x y z
N SER A 1 13.02 0.46 23.32
CA SER A 1 13.38 1.40 22.24
C SER A 1 13.12 2.84 22.67
N ALA A 2 13.62 3.84 21.96
CA ALA A 2 13.34 5.26 22.26
C ALA A 2 11.82 5.57 22.21
N LEU A 3 11.09 4.94 21.27
CA LEU A 3 9.64 5.02 21.17
C LEU A 3 8.94 4.48 22.42
N GLU A 4 9.30 3.27 22.86
CA GLU A 4 8.70 2.66 24.07
C GLU A 4 8.93 3.51 25.32
N GLN A 5 10.14 4.07 25.47
CA GLN A 5 10.46 4.95 26.61
C GLN A 5 9.64 6.24 26.55
N ALA A 6 9.50 6.86 25.38
CA ALA A 6 8.67 8.05 25.20
C ALA A 6 7.20 7.78 25.50
N LEU A 7 6.65 6.67 24.99
CA LEU A 7 5.26 6.27 25.25
C LEU A 7 5.03 5.98 26.75
N ARG A 8 5.97 5.29 27.40
CA ARG A 8 5.90 5.04 28.85
C ARG A 8 5.95 6.34 29.65
N ALA A 9 6.83 7.26 29.29
CA ALA A 9 6.93 8.55 29.97
C ALA A 9 5.64 9.39 29.82
N GLN A 10 4.98 9.33 28.67
CA GLN A 10 3.75 10.11 28.43
C GLN A 10 2.48 9.46 29.00
N THR A 11 2.38 8.13 28.99
CA THR A 11 1.12 7.43 29.29
C THR A 11 1.16 6.62 30.59
N GLY A 12 2.34 6.33 31.12
CA GLY A 12 2.53 5.41 32.26
C GLY A 12 2.45 3.93 31.91
N PHE A 13 2.07 3.56 30.68
CA PHE A 13 1.95 2.17 30.25
C PHE A 13 3.26 1.59 29.69
N TRP A 14 3.38 0.27 29.74
CA TRP A 14 4.48 -0.46 29.12
C TRP A 14 4.10 -0.86 27.70
N PHE A 15 4.99 -0.55 26.76
CA PHE A 15 4.84 -0.89 25.35
C PHE A 15 5.98 -1.79 24.90
N ARG A 16 5.68 -2.66 23.92
CA ARG A 16 6.65 -3.43 23.17
C ARG A 16 6.49 -3.07 21.70
N ALA A 17 7.51 -2.43 21.13
CA ALA A 17 7.55 -2.08 19.72
C ALA A 17 8.10 -3.28 18.94
N GLU A 18 7.29 -3.80 18.01
CA GLU A 18 7.68 -4.88 17.12
C GLU A 18 7.65 -4.41 15.66
N PHE A 19 8.61 -4.87 14.88
CA PHE A 19 8.63 -4.68 13.43
C PHE A 19 8.27 -6.00 12.77
N TYR A 20 7.15 -6.01 12.06
CA TYR A 20 6.72 -7.19 11.30
C TYR A 20 7.23 -7.11 9.87
N ALA A 21 7.69 -8.25 9.36
CA ALA A 21 8.22 -8.35 8.00
C ALA A 21 7.12 -8.43 6.93
N SER A 22 5.86 -8.61 7.34
CA SER A 22 4.73 -8.73 6.41
C SER A 22 3.43 -8.16 6.99
N ALA A 23 2.55 -7.74 6.07
CA ALA A 23 1.17 -7.35 6.36
C ALA A 23 0.39 -8.44 7.13
N ALA A 24 0.61 -9.71 6.80
CA ALA A 24 -0.08 -10.83 7.46
C ALA A 24 0.28 -10.96 8.94
N GLN A 25 1.55 -10.76 9.29
CA GLN A 25 2.01 -10.76 10.68
C GLN A 25 1.45 -9.57 11.47
N ALA A 26 1.45 -8.38 10.86
CA ALA A 26 0.86 -7.19 11.47
C ALA A 26 -0.65 -7.37 11.71
N LEU A 27 -1.38 -7.93 10.73
CA LEU A 27 -2.80 -8.24 10.86
C LEU A 27 -3.06 -9.26 11.98
N ALA A 28 -2.23 -10.29 12.11
CA ALA A 28 -2.36 -11.29 13.16
C ALA A 28 -2.17 -10.66 14.55
N ALA A 29 -1.20 -9.75 14.70
CA ALA A 29 -0.98 -9.01 15.95
C ALA A 29 -2.17 -8.08 16.27
N LEU A 30 -2.69 -7.36 15.28
CA LEU A 30 -3.86 -6.48 15.46
C LEU A 30 -5.13 -7.25 15.84
N CYS A 31 -5.33 -8.45 15.29
CA CYS A 31 -6.46 -9.30 15.63
C CYS A 31 -6.18 -10.28 16.79
N GLY A 32 -5.09 -10.11 17.54
CA GLY A 32 -4.72 -10.97 18.65
C GLY A 32 -5.45 -10.61 19.95
N ASP A 33 -5.12 -11.34 21.02
CA ASP A 33 -5.74 -11.16 22.34
C ASP A 33 -5.16 -9.97 23.12
N LEU A 34 -3.98 -9.47 22.72
CA LEU A 34 -3.32 -8.35 23.37
C LEU A 34 -3.72 -7.03 22.69
N PRO A 35 -4.03 -5.96 23.44
CA PRO A 35 -4.26 -4.65 22.87
C PRO A 35 -3.05 -4.18 22.04
N ALA A 36 -3.27 -3.93 20.75
CA ALA A 36 -2.23 -3.56 19.82
C ALA A 36 -2.58 -2.26 19.07
N LEU A 37 -1.55 -1.47 18.79
CA LEU A 37 -1.59 -0.32 17.88
C LEU A 37 -0.58 -0.58 16.78
N GLY A 38 -0.97 -0.33 15.53
CA GLY A 38 -0.11 -0.56 14.38
C GLY A 38 -0.24 0.55 13.35
N ILE A 39 0.90 0.96 12.79
CA ILE A 39 0.93 1.74 11.56
C ILE A 39 0.96 0.72 10.43
N VAL A 40 -0.14 0.63 9.68
CA VAL A 40 -0.32 -0.37 8.63
C VAL A 40 -0.77 0.29 7.32
N ASP A 41 -0.57 -0.40 6.21
CA ASP A 41 -1.11 0.02 4.93
C ASP A 41 -2.65 -0.11 4.89
N GLY A 42 -3.27 0.53 3.89
CA GLY A 42 -4.72 0.56 3.75
C GLY A 42 -5.38 -0.82 3.56
N TRP A 43 -4.69 -1.80 2.95
CA TRP A 43 -5.24 -3.15 2.77
C TRP A 43 -5.23 -3.95 4.06
N THR A 44 -4.15 -3.85 4.83
CA THR A 44 -4.06 -4.46 6.16
C THR A 44 -5.14 -3.90 7.08
N LEU A 45 -5.36 -2.58 7.07
CA LEU A 45 -6.45 -1.94 7.81
C LEU A 45 -7.83 -2.45 7.34
N LEU A 46 -8.07 -2.48 6.03
CA LEU A 46 -9.32 -2.97 5.47
C LEU A 46 -9.60 -4.43 5.88
N ALA A 47 -8.59 -5.30 5.82
CA ALA A 47 -8.70 -6.68 6.24
C ALA A 47 -9.03 -6.81 7.74
N ALA A 48 -8.43 -5.97 8.59
CA ALA A 48 -8.71 -5.92 10.02
C ALA A 48 -10.14 -5.44 10.32
N GLN A 49 -10.63 -4.43 9.58
CA GLN A 49 -12.00 -3.93 9.68
C GLN A 49 -13.03 -4.97 9.25
N ILE A 50 -12.77 -5.69 8.14
CA ILE A 50 -13.64 -6.79 7.69
C ILE A 50 -13.73 -7.90 8.75
N ARG A 51 -12.63 -8.16 9.47
CA ARG A 51 -12.60 -9.11 10.59
C ARG A 51 -13.19 -8.54 11.90
N GLY A 52 -13.54 -7.25 11.94
CA GLY A 52 -14.04 -6.58 13.13
C GLY A 52 -13.01 -6.43 14.26
N CYS A 53 -11.71 -6.55 13.97
CA CYS A 53 -10.66 -6.62 14.99
C CYS A 53 -9.90 -5.30 15.18
N ALA A 54 -10.04 -4.34 14.27
CA ALA A 54 -9.40 -3.03 14.39
C ALA A 54 -10.27 -1.90 13.84
N SER A 55 -9.99 -0.67 14.28
CA SER A 55 -10.59 0.55 13.79
C SER A 55 -9.52 1.62 13.54
N PRO A 56 -9.67 2.48 12.54
CA PRO A 56 -8.72 3.56 12.29
C PRO A 56 -8.78 4.58 13.42
N LEU A 57 -7.60 4.92 13.97
CA LEU A 57 -7.46 5.98 14.97
C LEU A 57 -6.82 7.24 14.37
N LEU A 58 -5.82 7.06 13.51
CA LEU A 58 -5.02 8.12 12.92
C LEU A 58 -4.68 7.75 11.47
N PHE A 59 -4.47 8.78 10.65
CA PHE A 59 -3.94 8.64 9.29
C PHE A 59 -2.59 9.34 9.20
N THR A 60 -1.65 8.76 8.46
CA THR A 60 -0.38 9.40 8.18
C THR A 60 -0.58 10.50 7.14
N GLU A 61 -0.19 11.73 7.47
CA GLU A 61 -0.13 12.84 6.52
C GLU A 61 1.30 12.98 5.98
N GLN A 62 1.43 13.12 4.67
CA GLN A 62 2.66 13.60 4.05
C GLN A 62 2.56 15.10 3.80
N ALA A 63 3.61 15.83 4.15
CA ALA A 63 3.74 17.26 3.88
C ALA A 63 4.64 17.48 2.66
N GLU A 64 4.10 18.11 1.62
CA GLU A 64 4.83 18.57 0.45
C GLU A 64 4.69 20.09 0.35
N GLY A 65 5.64 20.82 0.95
CA GLY A 65 5.54 22.26 1.14
C GLY A 65 4.34 22.63 2.03
N THR A 66 3.40 23.41 1.50
CA THR A 66 2.15 23.77 2.21
C THR A 66 1.04 22.74 2.02
N ARG A 67 1.23 21.74 1.13
CA ARG A 67 0.22 20.73 0.84
C ARG A 67 0.31 19.59 1.86
N ARG A 68 -0.84 19.23 2.42
CA ARG A 68 -1.00 18.00 3.22
C ARG A 68 -1.70 16.96 2.36
N ILE A 69 -1.12 15.77 2.29
CA ILE A 69 -1.60 14.68 1.45
C ILE A 69 -1.85 13.46 2.34
N THR A 70 -3.09 12.97 2.35
CA THR A 70 -3.55 11.80 3.13
C THR A 70 -3.72 10.55 2.25
N GLY A 71 -3.04 10.49 1.12
CA GLY A 71 -3.19 9.42 0.14
C GLY A 71 -1.98 9.29 -0.76
N ILE A 72 -2.01 8.27 -1.60
CA ILE A 72 -0.98 8.02 -2.61
C ILE A 72 -1.59 8.12 -4.00
N SER A 73 -0.78 8.54 -4.96
CA SER A 73 -1.16 8.50 -6.38
C SER A 73 -0.34 7.40 -7.07
N SER A 74 -0.98 6.75 -8.04
CA SER A 74 -0.31 5.82 -8.96
C SER A 74 -0.25 6.47 -10.33
N GLN A 75 0.89 6.33 -10.99
CA GLN A 75 1.08 6.80 -12.35
C GLN A 75 1.79 5.72 -13.15
N VAL A 76 1.29 5.43 -14.34
CA VAL A 76 1.99 4.59 -15.31
C VAL A 76 2.81 5.51 -16.21
N LEU A 77 4.12 5.31 -16.21
CA LEU A 77 5.05 6.11 -16.99
C LEU A 77 5.40 5.38 -18.29
N THR A 78 5.35 6.10 -19.41
CA THR A 78 5.70 5.58 -20.73
C THR A 78 6.71 6.50 -21.39
N ALA A 79 7.68 5.93 -22.11
CA ALA A 79 8.62 6.72 -22.88
C ALA A 79 7.89 7.53 -23.96
N ARG A 80 8.34 8.76 -24.24
CA ARG A 80 7.66 9.67 -25.19
C ARG A 80 7.57 9.07 -26.59
N GLU A 81 8.63 8.38 -27.00
CA GLU A 81 8.81 7.68 -28.26
C GLU A 81 8.08 6.33 -28.34
N SER A 82 7.42 5.88 -27.26
CA SER A 82 6.74 4.58 -27.24
C SER A 82 5.42 4.57 -28.03
N ASN A 83 4.90 5.73 -28.42
CA ASN A 83 3.58 5.91 -29.07
C ASN A 83 2.41 5.29 -28.28
N VAL A 84 2.52 5.26 -26.95
CA VAL A 84 1.40 4.89 -26.06
C VAL A 84 0.59 6.14 -25.76
N ASN A 85 -0.66 6.17 -26.25
CA ASN A 85 -1.58 7.30 -26.08
C ASN A 85 -2.82 6.91 -25.24
N SER A 86 -3.03 5.62 -25.05
CA SER A 86 -4.16 5.06 -24.33
C SER A 86 -3.77 3.75 -23.65
N VAL A 87 -4.60 3.29 -22.72
CA VAL A 87 -4.41 1.98 -22.07
C VAL A 87 -4.43 0.83 -23.10
N GLY A 88 -5.20 0.96 -24.18
CA GLY A 88 -5.26 -0.04 -25.24
C GLY A 88 -3.92 -0.24 -25.97
N ASP A 89 -3.05 0.77 -25.99
CA ASP A 89 -1.75 0.69 -26.65
C ASP A 89 -0.73 -0.18 -25.88
N PHE A 90 -1.09 -0.66 -24.69
CA PHE A 90 -0.28 -1.58 -23.90
C PHE A 90 -0.31 -3.03 -24.38
N VAL A 91 -1.22 -3.39 -25.30
CA VAL A 91 -1.32 -4.76 -25.80
C VAL A 91 0.02 -5.23 -26.37
N GLY A 92 0.50 -6.39 -25.89
CA GLY A 92 1.76 -6.99 -26.33
C GLY A 92 3.02 -6.23 -25.92
N ARG A 93 2.92 -5.28 -24.98
CA ARG A 93 4.06 -4.58 -24.37
C ARG A 93 4.47 -5.21 -23.05
N ASP A 94 5.70 -4.92 -22.63
CA ASP A 94 6.17 -5.27 -21.29
C ASP A 94 5.72 -4.20 -20.29
N PHE A 95 5.31 -4.64 -19.10
CA PHE A 95 4.98 -3.77 -17.97
C PHE A 95 5.99 -4.00 -16.84
N CYS A 96 6.56 -2.91 -16.32
CA CYS A 96 7.53 -2.94 -15.24
C CYS A 96 6.88 -2.48 -13.93
N ARG A 97 7.04 -3.27 -12.87
CA ARG A 97 6.63 -2.94 -11.49
C ARG A 97 7.83 -2.96 -10.55
N VAL A 98 7.76 -2.25 -9.44
CA VAL A 98 8.86 -2.15 -8.46
C VAL A 98 8.87 -3.37 -7.51
N GLN A 99 7.69 -3.81 -7.10
CA GLN A 99 7.52 -4.91 -6.16
C GLN A 99 6.32 -5.78 -6.51
N ASP A 100 6.37 -7.03 -6.06
CA ASP A 100 5.27 -7.97 -6.26
C ASP A 100 4.09 -7.58 -5.37
N GLY A 101 2.95 -7.29 -6.00
CA GLY A 101 1.73 -6.92 -5.26
C GLY A 101 1.74 -5.53 -4.65
N GLY A 102 2.64 -4.62 -5.08
CA GLY A 102 2.66 -3.27 -4.54
C GLY A 102 1.43 -2.45 -4.93
N LEU A 103 0.99 -1.61 -4.00
CA LEU A 103 -0.25 -0.86 -4.14
C LEU A 103 -0.16 0.20 -5.27
N ALA A 104 0.87 1.03 -5.26
CA ALA A 104 1.02 2.14 -6.21
C ALA A 104 1.55 1.73 -7.59
N ASP A 105 2.28 0.63 -7.69
CA ASP A 105 3.00 0.20 -8.90
C ASP A 105 2.37 -1.03 -9.57
N TRP A 106 1.45 -1.73 -8.90
CA TRP A 106 0.73 -2.86 -9.50
C TRP A 106 -0.80 -2.83 -9.26
N ILE A 107 -1.26 -2.80 -8.00
CA ILE A 107 -2.69 -2.95 -7.71
C ILE A 107 -3.52 -1.79 -8.28
N LEU A 108 -3.14 -0.54 -8.00
CA LEU A 108 -3.86 0.63 -8.53
C LEU A 108 -3.83 0.70 -10.07
N PRO A 109 -2.67 0.48 -10.75
CA PRO A 109 -2.64 0.34 -12.20
C PRO A 109 -3.56 -0.74 -12.74
N VAL A 110 -3.57 -1.94 -12.12
CA VAL A 110 -4.45 -3.04 -12.55
C VAL A 110 -5.92 -2.65 -12.47
N ILE A 111 -6.35 -2.02 -11.38
CA ILE A 111 -7.73 -1.56 -11.22
C ILE A 111 -8.07 -0.50 -12.29
N ALA A 112 -7.18 0.47 -12.50
CA ALA A 112 -7.37 1.54 -13.48
C ALA A 112 -7.39 1.02 -14.92
N MET A 113 -6.54 0.04 -15.26
CA MET A 113 -6.55 -0.56 -16.59
C MET A 113 -7.80 -1.40 -16.82
N ARG A 114 -8.21 -2.19 -15.83
CA ARG A 114 -9.44 -3.01 -15.92
C ARG A 114 -10.70 -2.17 -16.05
N SER A 115 -10.76 -1.01 -15.39
CA SER A 115 -11.91 -0.10 -15.56
C SER A 115 -12.02 0.46 -16.98
N SER A 116 -10.92 0.49 -17.74
CA SER A 116 -10.91 0.85 -19.17
C SER A 116 -11.11 -0.33 -20.12
N GLY A 117 -11.36 -1.54 -19.60
CA GLY A 117 -11.57 -2.76 -20.40
C GLY A 117 -10.30 -3.50 -20.80
N PHE A 118 -9.11 -3.06 -20.36
CA PHE A 118 -7.86 -3.77 -20.59
C PHE A 118 -7.66 -4.87 -19.55
N ASP A 119 -7.30 -6.09 -19.98
CA ASP A 119 -6.95 -7.19 -19.07
C ASP A 119 -5.42 -7.26 -18.86
N PRO A 120 -4.88 -6.76 -17.74
CA PRO A 120 -3.44 -6.77 -17.49
C PRO A 120 -2.85 -8.16 -17.20
N PHE A 121 -3.68 -9.18 -17.00
CA PHE A 121 -3.19 -10.55 -16.82
C PHE A 121 -3.02 -11.29 -18.15
N LEU A 122 -3.69 -10.82 -19.20
CA LEU A 122 -3.70 -11.48 -20.51
C LEU A 122 -3.12 -10.63 -21.65
N SER A 123 -3.16 -9.30 -21.51
CA SER A 123 -2.89 -8.38 -22.62
C SER A 123 -1.44 -7.87 -22.67
N PHE A 124 -0.70 -7.91 -21.55
CA PHE A 124 0.74 -7.64 -21.57
C PHE A 124 1.52 -8.82 -22.15
N ARG A 125 2.67 -8.54 -22.76
CA ARG A 125 3.63 -9.56 -23.16
C ARG A 125 4.33 -10.15 -21.95
N ASN A 126 4.82 -9.30 -21.04
CA ASN A 126 5.41 -9.71 -19.77
C ASN A 126 5.08 -8.68 -18.69
N VAL A 127 4.94 -9.14 -17.45
CA VAL A 127 4.95 -8.29 -16.25
C VAL A 127 6.22 -8.61 -15.49
N ARG A 128 7.11 -7.62 -15.35
CA ARG A 128 8.46 -7.80 -14.82
C ARG A 128 8.69 -6.90 -13.62
N ARG A 129 9.53 -7.38 -12.71
CA ARG A 129 10.09 -6.55 -11.64
C ARG A 129 11.32 -5.82 -12.16
N VAL A 130 11.40 -4.51 -11.94
CA VAL A 130 12.59 -3.68 -12.19
C VAL A 130 13.45 -3.53 -10.95
#